data_AF-A0A837CQ99-F1
#
_entry.id   AF-A0A837CQ99-F1
#
_cell.length_a   1.000
_cell.length_b   1.000
_cell.length_c   1.000
_cell.angle_alpha   90.00
_cell.angle_beta   90.00
_cell.angle_gamma   90.00
#
_symmetry.space_group_name_H-M   'P 1'
#
loop_
_entity.id
_entity.type
_entity.pdbx_description
1 polymer ?
#
loop_
_entity_poly.entity_id
_entity_poly.type
_entity_poly.pdbx_seq_one_letter_code
_entity_poly.pdbx_strand_id
1 'polypeptide(L)'
;MSKTQTNFSNGSCFMALTQRLEFRQSQSLVMSPQLMQAIKLLQLSNLDLMTFVEEELECNPLLERASDDAAGAEAPTEVDQVSGDQLAEAQVRDARDGAMTTYTEWGGGGSGDEDYNLEAFVASETTLSDHLAEQLSVAFTAPAQRMIGQYLIDLVDEAGYLPPDLGQAAERLGATQEDVEHVLAVLQEFDPPGVCARNLRECLAIQLRELDRYDPAMQALVEHLDLLAKRDIASLRKLCGVDDEDIADMIDELRRLSPKPGMKFGSARLQTMVPDVYVRPAPDGGWHVELNSDTLPRVLVNQTYYSKLSKKIGKDVDKSYFNDALQNATWLVRALDQRARTILKVATEIVRQQDGFFTLGVAHLRPLNLKAVAEAIQMHESTVSRVTANKYMATNRGTFELKYFFTASIPSADGGEAHSAEAVRHRIKQLIESEEPSAVLSDDAIVERLRVSGIDIARRTVAKYREAMRIRSSVQRRRDNMWSTMNSRASGGTGLDK
;
A
#
# COMPACT_ATOMS: atom_id res chain seq x y z
N MET A 1 -71.04 -37.52 46.65
CA MET A 1 -71.07 -36.59 47.80
C MET A 1 -70.46 -37.30 49.00
N SER A 2 -69.48 -36.66 49.65
CA SER A 2 -68.99 -36.91 51.01
C SER A 2 -68.37 -38.29 51.29
N LYS A 3 -67.16 -38.44 51.82
CA LYS A 3 -66.17 -37.54 52.44
C LYS A 3 -65.02 -38.48 52.80
N THR A 4 -63.76 -38.10 52.60
CA THR A 4 -62.68 -38.37 53.58
C THR A 4 -61.37 -37.74 53.13
N GLN A 5 -60.85 -36.82 53.96
CA GLN A 5 -59.41 -36.62 54.11
C GLN A 5 -58.88 -37.62 55.16
N THR A 6 -57.55 -37.65 55.26
CA THR A 6 -56.68 -38.22 56.31
C THR A 6 -56.44 -39.74 56.28
N ASN A 7 -55.29 -40.20 55.78
CA ASN A 7 -54.02 -40.28 56.52
C ASN A 7 -52.97 -41.19 55.82
N PHE A 8 -51.72 -40.70 55.85
CA PHE A 8 -50.42 -41.40 55.95
C PHE A 8 -50.30 -42.90 55.58
N SER A 9 -49.39 -43.20 54.65
CA SER A 9 -48.23 -44.08 54.91
C SER A 9 -47.30 -44.20 53.69
N ASN A 10 -46.03 -44.44 53.99
CA ASN A 10 -44.86 -44.45 53.10
C ASN A 10 -45.02 -45.21 51.78
N GLY A 11 -44.67 -44.54 50.69
CA GLY A 11 -44.36 -45.14 49.39
C GLY A 11 -43.16 -44.43 48.77
N SER A 12 -42.00 -45.08 48.87
CA SER A 12 -40.73 -44.71 48.25
C SER A 12 -40.87 -44.42 46.75
N CYS A 13 -40.64 -43.17 46.33
CA CYS A 13 -40.49 -42.81 44.92
C CYS A 13 -38.99 -42.77 44.58
N PHE A 14 -38.49 -43.89 44.06
CA PHE A 14 -37.20 -43.97 43.39
C PHE A 14 -37.27 -43.14 42.11
N MET A 15 -36.59 -41.99 42.05
CA MET A 15 -36.35 -41.28 40.79
C MET A 15 -35.33 -42.08 39.97
N ALA A 16 -35.83 -42.88 39.03
CA ALA A 16 -34.99 -43.47 37.99
C ALA A 16 -34.47 -42.36 37.07
N LEU A 17 -33.19 -42.01 37.19
CA LEU A 17 -32.48 -41.23 36.18
C LEU A 17 -32.46 -42.05 34.88
N THR A 18 -33.39 -41.74 33.97
CA THR A 18 -33.32 -42.22 32.59
C THR A 18 -32.34 -41.34 31.82
N GLN A 19 -31.11 -41.82 31.64
CA GLN A 19 -30.15 -41.20 30.72
C GLN A 19 -30.66 -41.39 29.29
N ARG A 20 -31.33 -40.37 28.76
CA ARG A 20 -31.69 -40.30 27.35
C ARG A 20 -30.48 -39.78 26.59
N LEU A 21 -29.75 -40.68 25.93
CA LEU A 21 -28.67 -40.33 25.01
C LEU A 21 -29.29 -39.66 23.77
N GLU A 22 -29.30 -38.32 23.75
CA GLU A 22 -29.59 -37.56 22.53
C GLU A 22 -28.33 -37.55 21.66
N PHE A 23 -28.36 -38.32 20.57
CA PHE A 23 -27.32 -38.30 19.54
C PHE A 23 -27.44 -36.99 18.74
N ARG A 24 -26.87 -35.90 19.25
CA ARG A 24 -26.72 -34.66 18.48
C ARG A 24 -25.58 -34.85 17.48
N GLN A 25 -25.92 -35.26 16.27
CA GLN A 25 -25.01 -35.20 15.13
C GLN A 25 -24.75 -33.71 14.80
N SER A 26 -23.74 -33.13 15.42
CA SER A 26 -23.19 -31.86 14.95
C SER A 26 -22.18 -32.18 13.86
N GLN A 27 -22.53 -31.90 12.60
CA GLN A 27 -21.53 -31.82 11.55
C GLN A 27 -20.75 -30.53 11.78
N SER A 28 -19.67 -30.60 12.55
CA SER A 28 -18.65 -29.56 12.46
C SER A 28 -17.93 -29.78 11.14
N LEU A 29 -17.98 -28.78 10.25
CA LEU A 29 -17.15 -28.79 9.06
C LEU A 29 -15.69 -28.71 9.54
N VAL A 30 -15.02 -29.85 9.65
CA VAL A 30 -13.60 -29.90 9.97
C VAL A 30 -12.88 -29.25 8.80
N MET A 31 -12.28 -28.08 9.04
CA MET A 31 -11.52 -27.36 8.04
C MET A 31 -10.35 -28.23 7.58
N SER A 32 -10.35 -28.66 6.32
CA SER A 32 -9.18 -29.33 5.76
C SER A 32 -8.03 -28.33 5.63
N PRO A 33 -6.77 -28.76 5.83
CA PRO A 33 -5.59 -27.90 5.63
C PRO A 33 -5.58 -27.24 4.24
N GLN A 34 -5.98 -27.99 3.21
CA GLN A 34 -6.13 -27.50 1.83
C GLN A 34 -7.15 -26.36 1.73
N LEU A 35 -8.28 -26.43 2.42
CA LEU A 35 -9.29 -25.37 2.37
C LEU A 35 -8.81 -24.10 3.10
N MET A 36 -8.07 -24.23 4.21
CA MET A 36 -7.41 -23.11 4.86
C MET A 36 -6.35 -22.46 3.97
N GLN A 37 -5.56 -23.27 3.26
CA GLN A 37 -4.54 -22.79 2.34
C GLN A 37 -5.15 -22.08 1.13
N ALA A 38 -6.25 -22.59 0.57
CA ALA A 38 -7.01 -21.92 -0.50
C ALA A 38 -7.53 -20.55 -0.05
N ILE A 39 -8.06 -20.45 1.16
CA ILE A 39 -8.53 -19.18 1.73
C ILE A 39 -7.36 -18.21 1.94
N LYS A 40 -6.18 -18.71 2.36
CA LYS A 40 -4.97 -17.91 2.51
C LYS A 40 -4.53 -17.34 1.15
N LEU A 41 -4.52 -18.16 0.09
CA LEU A 41 -4.18 -17.74 -1.27
C LEU A 41 -5.05 -16.56 -1.76
N LEU A 42 -6.34 -16.52 -1.42
CA LEU A 42 -7.23 -15.42 -1.81
C LEU A 42 -6.81 -14.07 -1.19
N GLN A 43 -6.20 -14.08 0.00
CA GLN A 43 -5.80 -12.85 0.71
C GLN A 43 -4.40 -12.34 0.33
N LEU A 44 -3.53 -13.24 -0.12
CA LEU A 44 -2.13 -12.89 -0.43
C LEU A 44 -2.07 -11.85 -1.55
N SER A 45 -1.12 -10.91 -1.41
CA SER A 45 -0.80 -9.96 -2.48
C SER A 45 -0.18 -10.69 -3.67
N ASN A 46 0.06 -9.97 -4.77
CA ASN A 46 0.71 -10.58 -5.91
C ASN A 46 2.14 -11.04 -5.59
N LEU A 47 2.90 -10.19 -4.90
CA LEU A 47 4.26 -10.48 -4.49
C LEU A 47 4.31 -11.69 -3.54
N ASP A 48 3.43 -11.72 -2.53
CA ASP A 48 3.40 -12.84 -1.58
C ASP A 48 2.97 -14.15 -2.26
N LEU A 49 2.11 -14.07 -3.28
CA LEU A 49 1.71 -15.24 -4.05
C LEU A 49 2.88 -15.78 -4.88
N MET A 50 3.68 -14.89 -5.50
CA MET A 50 4.86 -15.29 -6.24
C MET A 50 5.87 -16.00 -5.33
N THR A 51 6.16 -15.44 -4.16
CA THR A 51 7.02 -16.07 -3.15
C THR A 51 6.48 -17.43 -2.71
N PHE A 52 5.17 -17.52 -2.44
CA PHE A 52 4.54 -18.78 -2.06
C PHE A 52 4.62 -19.84 -3.19
N VAL A 53 4.43 -19.43 -4.45
CA VAL A 53 4.56 -20.34 -5.60
C VAL A 53 6.01 -20.78 -5.79
N GLU A 54 6.99 -19.90 -5.55
CA GLU A 54 8.43 -20.22 -5.57
C GLU A 54 8.77 -21.29 -4.51
N GLU A 55 8.31 -21.12 -3.27
CA GLU A 55 8.50 -22.10 -2.20
C GLU A 55 7.89 -23.48 -2.56
N GLU A 56 6.71 -23.49 -3.17
CA GLU A 56 6.05 -24.74 -3.62
C GLU A 56 6.75 -25.37 -4.84
N LEU A 57 7.32 -24.56 -5.74
CA LEU A 57 8.14 -25.03 -6.87
C LEU A 57 9.43 -25.70 -6.37
N GLU A 58 10.08 -25.16 -5.34
CA GLU A 58 11.26 -25.76 -4.71
C GLU A 58 10.93 -27.11 -4.04
N CYS A 59 9.75 -27.23 -3.44
CA CYS A 59 9.32 -28.44 -2.75
C CYS A 59 8.81 -29.54 -3.69
N ASN A 60 8.25 -29.18 -4.85
CA ASN A 60 7.56 -30.12 -5.73
C ASN A 60 8.24 -30.28 -7.09
N PRO A 61 8.89 -31.42 -7.35
CA PRO A 61 9.61 -31.67 -8.61
C PRO A 61 8.70 -31.86 -9.83
N LEU A 62 7.37 -31.88 -9.66
CA LEU A 62 6.40 -32.00 -10.76
C LEU A 62 5.89 -30.64 -11.26
N LEU A 63 6.22 -29.55 -10.59
CA LEU A 63 5.80 -28.20 -10.96
C LEU A 63 6.85 -27.54 -11.85
N GLU A 64 6.38 -26.93 -12.93
CA GLU A 64 7.21 -26.11 -13.82
C GLU A 64 6.56 -24.74 -13.99
N ARG A 65 7.39 -23.70 -14.05
CA ARG A 65 6.93 -22.38 -14.50
C ARG A 65 6.57 -22.47 -15.97
N ALA A 66 5.39 -21.96 -16.35
CA ALA A 66 5.14 -21.72 -17.75
C ALA A 66 6.09 -20.60 -18.20
N SER A 67 6.99 -20.87 -19.14
CA SER A 67 7.70 -19.82 -19.86
C SER A 67 6.71 -19.07 -20.76
N ASP A 68 6.88 -17.75 -20.89
CA ASP A 68 6.00 -16.90 -21.72
C ASP A 68 5.90 -17.35 -23.18
N ASP A 69 6.90 -18.09 -23.68
CA ASP A 69 6.91 -18.72 -25.00
C ASP A 69 5.83 -19.79 -25.23
N ALA A 70 5.20 -20.31 -24.17
CA ALA A 70 4.14 -21.31 -24.28
C ALA A 70 2.75 -20.71 -24.54
N ALA A 71 2.58 -19.38 -24.49
CA ALA A 71 1.30 -18.71 -24.70
C ALA A 71 0.76 -18.79 -26.15
N GLY A 72 1.55 -19.32 -27.09
CA GLY A 72 1.17 -19.52 -28.50
C GLY A 72 0.66 -20.93 -28.85
N ALA A 73 0.65 -21.89 -27.93
CA ALA A 73 0.27 -23.28 -28.23
C ALA A 73 -0.95 -23.73 -27.41
N GLU A 74 -2.11 -23.74 -28.08
CA GLU A 74 -3.34 -24.49 -27.81
C GLU A 74 -3.85 -24.62 -26.35
N ALA A 75 -5.02 -24.03 -26.11
CA ALA A 75 -5.83 -24.25 -24.91
C ALA A 75 -6.07 -25.76 -24.66
N PRO A 76 -5.93 -26.29 -23.42
CA PRO A 76 -6.24 -27.67 -23.15
C PRO A 76 -7.77 -27.88 -23.16
N THR A 77 -8.22 -28.73 -24.07
CA THR A 77 -9.56 -29.32 -24.10
C THR A 77 -9.87 -30.06 -22.79
N GLU A 78 -11.15 -29.97 -22.42
CA GLU A 78 -11.81 -30.60 -21.27
C GLU A 78 -11.35 -32.05 -21.02
N VAL A 79 -10.93 -32.34 -19.79
CA VAL A 79 -10.68 -33.71 -19.33
C VAL A 79 -11.98 -34.31 -18.79
N ASP A 80 -12.46 -35.29 -19.54
CA ASP A 80 -13.59 -36.17 -19.25
C ASP A 80 -13.36 -37.06 -18.02
N GLN A 81 -14.44 -37.35 -17.31
CA GLN A 81 -14.46 -38.15 -16.08
C GLN A 81 -14.44 -39.65 -16.43
N VAL A 82 -13.48 -40.40 -15.92
CA VAL A 82 -13.62 -41.86 -15.79
C VAL A 82 -13.16 -42.35 -14.41
N SER A 83 -14.15 -42.76 -13.61
CA SER A 83 -14.03 -43.62 -12.44
C SER A 83 -13.61 -45.04 -12.85
N GLY A 84 -12.81 -45.74 -12.04
CA GLY A 84 -12.55 -47.15 -12.26
C GLY A 84 -11.45 -47.75 -11.40
N ASP A 85 -11.86 -48.24 -10.24
CA ASP A 85 -11.17 -49.18 -9.37
C ASP A 85 -10.51 -50.36 -10.10
N GLN A 86 -9.55 -50.99 -9.40
CA GLN A 86 -8.87 -52.28 -9.70
C GLN A 86 -7.58 -52.18 -10.52
N LEU A 87 -6.45 -52.44 -9.87
CA LEU A 87 -5.65 -53.65 -10.09
C LEU A 87 -4.51 -53.70 -9.06
N ALA A 88 -4.78 -54.44 -7.99
CA ALA A 88 -3.79 -55.03 -7.11
C ALA A 88 -3.31 -56.37 -7.68
N GLU A 89 -2.10 -56.75 -7.26
CA GLU A 89 -1.46 -58.08 -7.29
C GLU A 89 -0.51 -58.46 -8.43
N ALA A 90 0.57 -59.13 -8.00
CA ALA A 90 1.61 -59.89 -8.72
C ALA A 90 2.71 -59.06 -9.43
N GLN A 91 4.03 -59.25 -9.22
CA GLN A 91 4.78 -60.40 -8.69
C GLN A 91 6.24 -60.02 -8.34
N VAL A 92 6.84 -60.85 -7.49
CA VAL A 92 8.15 -60.74 -6.81
C VAL A 92 9.19 -61.68 -7.46
N ARG A 93 10.51 -61.34 -7.32
CA ARG A 93 11.79 -62.07 -7.60
C ARG A 93 12.52 -61.56 -8.85
N ASP A 94 13.83 -61.27 -8.91
CA ASP A 94 15.05 -61.51 -8.12
C ASP A 94 16.08 -60.42 -8.53
N ALA A 95 16.70 -59.63 -7.65
CA ALA A 95 18.02 -59.79 -6.99
C ALA A 95 19.28 -59.27 -7.73
N ARG A 96 19.89 -58.23 -7.10
CA ARG A 96 21.34 -57.86 -7.01
C ARG A 96 22.00 -57.33 -8.31
N ASP A 97 22.84 -56.29 -8.33
CA ASP A 97 23.76 -55.73 -7.34
C ASP A 97 24.25 -54.32 -7.79
N GLY A 98 24.82 -53.52 -6.88
CA GLY A 98 25.73 -52.41 -7.24
C GLY A 98 25.32 -50.98 -6.84
N ALA A 99 25.51 -50.63 -5.57
CA ALA A 99 25.63 -49.24 -5.11
C ALA A 99 27.09 -48.77 -5.24
N MET A 100 27.34 -47.53 -5.67
CA MET A 100 27.97 -46.47 -4.85
C MET A 100 28.35 -45.22 -5.67
N THR A 101 27.88 -44.07 -5.18
CA THR A 101 28.58 -42.79 -4.89
C THR A 101 29.66 -42.27 -5.84
N THR A 102 29.49 -41.09 -6.45
CA THR A 102 29.74 -39.71 -5.92
C THR A 102 31.17 -39.21 -6.19
N TYR A 103 31.23 -37.93 -6.60
CA TYR A 103 32.37 -37.01 -6.74
C TYR A 103 33.13 -37.16 -8.07
N THR A 104 33.16 -36.20 -9.00
CA THR A 104 33.51 -34.77 -8.98
C THR A 104 34.56 -34.69 -10.07
N GLU A 105 34.36 -33.92 -11.15
CA GLU A 105 35.31 -32.89 -11.59
C GLU A 105 34.93 -32.27 -12.93
N TRP A 106 35.11 -30.96 -12.95
CA TRP A 106 35.53 -30.12 -14.07
C TRP A 106 34.58 -29.77 -15.21
N GLY A 107 34.50 -28.46 -15.44
CA GLY A 107 34.67 -27.93 -16.78
C GLY A 107 33.76 -26.76 -17.05
N GLY A 108 34.21 -25.55 -16.72
CA GLY A 108 33.61 -24.33 -17.22
C GLY A 108 33.55 -24.35 -18.75
N GLY A 109 32.44 -23.84 -19.28
CA GLY A 109 32.20 -23.76 -20.71
C GLY A 109 30.75 -24.07 -21.05
N GLY A 110 29.88 -23.07 -20.90
CA GLY A 110 28.51 -23.12 -21.40
C GLY A 110 27.98 -21.71 -21.58
N SER A 111 27.81 -21.30 -22.84
CA SER A 111 26.51 -20.87 -23.38
C SER A 111 26.09 -19.50 -22.84
N GLY A 112 26.39 -18.39 -23.51
CA GLY A 112 25.86 -18.16 -24.86
C GLY A 112 24.35 -17.95 -24.87
N ASP A 113 23.75 -17.46 -23.78
CA ASP A 113 22.53 -16.64 -23.73
C ASP A 113 22.31 -16.18 -22.27
N GLU A 114 23.24 -15.38 -21.75
CA GLU A 114 22.93 -14.56 -20.57
C GLU A 114 22.16 -13.37 -21.10
N ASP A 115 20.84 -13.46 -20.94
CA ASP A 115 19.90 -12.36 -20.84
C ASP A 115 20.66 -11.07 -20.48
N TYR A 116 20.98 -10.26 -21.50
CA TYR A 116 21.57 -8.95 -21.32
C TYR A 116 20.51 -8.14 -20.60
N ASN A 117 20.56 -8.19 -19.26
CA ASN A 117 19.60 -7.54 -18.41
C ASN A 117 19.73 -6.04 -18.64
N LEU A 118 18.92 -5.51 -19.55
CA LEU A 118 18.89 -4.10 -19.93
C LEU A 118 18.55 -3.24 -18.69
N GLU A 119 17.94 -3.84 -17.66
CA GLU A 119 17.68 -3.21 -16.36
C GLU A 119 18.96 -3.00 -15.53
N ALA A 120 20.02 -3.79 -15.75
CA ALA A 120 21.32 -3.61 -15.10
C ALA A 120 22.11 -2.41 -15.67
N PHE A 121 21.74 -1.94 -16.86
CA PHE A 121 22.30 -0.73 -17.51
C PHE A 121 21.45 0.52 -17.29
N VAL A 122 20.33 0.42 -16.57
CA VAL A 122 19.56 1.61 -16.16
C VAL A 122 20.45 2.44 -15.26
N ALA A 123 20.92 3.58 -15.77
CA ALA A 123 21.69 4.55 -15.02
C ALA A 123 20.94 4.83 -13.71
N SER A 124 21.54 4.43 -12.59
CA SER A 124 21.05 4.83 -11.28
C SER A 124 21.09 6.35 -11.23
N GLU A 125 19.93 6.98 -11.03
CA GLU A 125 19.88 8.40 -10.72
C GLU A 125 20.77 8.64 -9.49
N THR A 126 21.68 9.61 -9.58
CA THR A 126 22.60 9.93 -8.49
C THR A 126 21.80 10.33 -7.26
N THR A 127 21.89 9.53 -6.20
CA THR A 127 21.21 9.83 -4.93
C THR A 127 21.94 10.97 -4.22
N LEU A 128 21.26 11.62 -3.28
CA LEU A 128 21.89 12.63 -2.43
C LEU A 128 23.12 12.06 -1.70
N SER A 129 23.00 10.84 -1.18
CA SER A 129 24.09 10.15 -0.48
C SER A 129 25.28 9.89 -1.40
N ASP A 130 25.05 9.48 -2.64
CA ASP A 130 26.13 9.27 -3.62
C ASP A 130 26.85 10.58 -3.94
N HIS A 131 26.09 11.66 -4.17
CA HIS A 131 26.65 12.98 -4.45
C HIS A 131 27.51 13.51 -3.28
N LEU A 132 27.03 13.35 -2.04
CA LEU A 132 27.79 13.75 -0.86
C LEU A 132 29.01 12.84 -0.63
N ALA A 133 28.92 11.56 -0.95
CA ALA A 133 30.04 10.63 -0.83
C ALA A 133 31.16 10.96 -1.83
N GLU A 134 30.82 11.38 -3.04
CA GLU A 134 31.77 11.91 -4.02
C GLU A 134 32.47 13.17 -3.49
N GLN A 135 31.72 14.13 -2.95
CA GLN A 135 32.30 15.35 -2.37
C GLN A 135 33.16 15.07 -1.13
N LEU A 136 32.73 14.15 -0.28
CA LEU A 136 33.47 13.71 0.89
C LEU A 136 34.84 13.14 0.48
N SER A 137 34.88 12.42 -0.63
CA SER A 137 36.12 11.83 -1.14
C SER A 137 37.15 12.86 -1.58
N VAL A 138 36.70 14.07 -1.94
CA VAL A 138 37.54 15.20 -2.35
C VAL A 138 37.92 16.07 -1.15
N ALA A 139 36.98 16.31 -0.23
CA ALA A 139 37.17 17.21 0.91
C ALA A 139 38.12 16.65 1.98
N PHE A 140 38.08 15.34 2.25
CA PHE A 140 38.84 14.72 3.33
C PHE A 140 39.94 13.79 2.81
N THR A 141 41.18 14.07 3.23
CA THR A 141 42.34 13.19 2.95
C THR A 141 42.58 12.16 4.06
N ALA A 142 42.11 12.40 5.28
CA ALA A 142 42.29 11.51 6.43
C ALA A 142 41.25 10.37 6.45
N PRO A 143 41.66 9.09 6.53
CA PRO A 143 40.73 7.95 6.54
C PRO A 143 39.74 7.96 7.72
N ALA A 144 40.16 8.45 8.88
CA ALA A 144 39.31 8.52 10.08
C ALA A 144 38.15 9.52 9.89
N GLN A 145 38.45 10.72 9.38
CA GLN A 145 37.43 11.75 9.08
C GLN A 145 36.48 11.29 7.98
N ARG A 146 37.00 10.56 6.98
CA ARG A 146 36.17 9.96 5.93
C ARG A 146 35.16 8.95 6.47
N MET A 147 35.56 8.10 7.40
CA MET A 147 34.60 7.17 8.04
C MET A 147 33.54 7.90 8.86
N ILE A 148 33.92 8.95 9.59
CA ILE A 148 32.97 9.78 10.35
C ILE A 148 31.99 10.45 9.38
N GLY A 149 32.48 11.04 8.30
CA GLY A 149 31.62 11.73 7.35
C GLY A 149 30.70 10.79 6.58
N GLN A 150 31.16 9.59 6.21
CA GLN A 150 30.31 8.58 5.58
C GLN A 150 29.15 8.18 6.51
N TYR A 151 29.46 7.93 7.78
CA TYR A 151 28.43 7.61 8.78
C TYR A 151 27.42 8.75 8.96
N LEU A 152 27.88 10.01 8.92
CA LEU A 152 26.98 11.16 8.97
C LEU A 152 26.11 11.27 7.71
N ILE A 153 26.66 11.04 6.51
CA ILE A 153 25.90 11.04 5.25
C ILE A 153 24.81 9.96 5.26
N ASP A 154 25.11 8.77 5.79
CA ASP A 154 24.14 7.68 5.92
C ASP A 154 22.99 8.00 6.90
N LEU A 155 23.22 8.95 7.83
CA LEU A 155 22.19 9.45 8.75
C LEU A 155 21.34 10.59 8.18
N VAL A 156 21.71 11.13 7.01
CA VAL A 156 20.95 12.21 6.36
C VAL A 156 19.66 11.65 5.78
N ASP A 157 18.53 12.24 6.16
CA ASP A 157 17.22 11.91 5.59
C ASP A 157 17.08 12.42 4.14
N GLU A 158 16.11 11.93 3.37
CA GLU A 158 15.86 12.34 1.98
C GLU A 158 15.67 13.86 1.83
N ALA A 159 15.22 14.53 2.89
CA ALA A 159 15.07 15.98 2.93
C ALA A 159 16.40 16.75 3.09
N GLY A 160 17.50 16.08 3.43
CA GLY A 160 18.82 16.66 3.68
C GLY A 160 19.10 17.01 5.15
N TYR A 161 18.30 16.50 6.09
CA TYR A 161 18.43 16.79 7.53
C TYR A 161 19.11 15.66 8.30
N LEU A 162 19.93 16.03 9.29
CA LEU A 162 20.49 15.11 10.27
C LEU A 162 19.60 15.02 11.52
N PRO A 163 19.48 13.83 12.14
CA PRO A 163 18.81 13.71 13.43
C PRO A 163 19.57 14.51 14.51
N PRO A 164 18.83 15.19 15.43
CA PRO A 164 19.43 16.13 16.38
C PRO A 164 20.37 15.49 17.41
N ASP A 165 20.24 14.19 17.66
CA ASP A 165 21.03 13.46 18.66
C ASP A 165 22.38 12.94 18.09
N LEU A 166 22.66 13.12 16.79
CA LEU A 166 23.83 12.56 16.08
C LEU A 166 24.10 11.06 16.36
N GLY A 167 23.12 10.35 16.94
CA GLY A 167 23.05 8.90 17.12
C GLY A 167 24.31 8.25 17.72
N GLN A 168 24.81 8.73 18.87
CA GLN A 168 26.03 8.18 19.51
C GLN A 168 27.20 7.99 18.52
N ALA A 169 27.31 8.84 17.49
CA ALA A 169 28.34 8.71 16.45
C ALA A 169 29.75 8.60 17.04
N ALA A 170 30.03 9.44 18.04
CA ALA A 170 31.31 9.45 18.75
C ALA A 170 31.61 8.11 19.45
N GLU A 171 30.64 7.53 20.16
CA GLU A 171 30.81 6.26 20.89
C GLU A 171 30.95 5.07 19.94
N ARG A 172 30.18 5.05 18.84
CA ARG A 172 30.21 3.96 17.85
C ARG A 172 31.48 3.94 17.01
N LEU A 173 32.00 5.11 16.67
CA LEU A 173 33.20 5.27 15.84
C LEU A 173 34.48 5.35 16.68
N GLY A 174 34.38 5.43 18.02
CA GLY A 174 35.51 5.62 18.91
C GLY A 174 36.22 6.98 18.69
N ALA A 175 35.50 7.98 18.19
CA ALA A 175 36.00 9.30 17.88
C ALA A 175 35.67 10.29 19.01
N THR A 176 36.41 11.41 19.07
CA THR A 176 36.05 12.49 20.00
C THR A 176 34.86 13.27 19.46
N GLN A 177 34.07 13.88 20.34
CA GLN A 177 32.94 14.72 19.93
C GLN A 177 33.41 15.94 19.11
N GLU A 178 34.59 16.46 19.41
CA GLU A 178 35.21 17.58 18.68
C GLU A 178 35.53 17.20 17.23
N ASP A 179 36.01 15.98 16.98
CA ASP A 179 36.29 15.50 15.61
C ASP A 179 34.99 15.37 14.79
N VAL A 180 33.91 14.90 15.42
CA VAL A 180 32.60 14.78 14.76
C VAL A 180 32.03 16.16 14.42
N GLU A 181 32.14 17.13 15.32
CA GLU A 181 31.68 18.51 15.08
C GLU A 181 32.51 19.20 13.99
N HIS A 182 33.82 18.96 13.93
CA HIS A 182 34.67 19.49 12.87
C HIS A 182 34.31 18.90 11.51
N VAL A 183 34.12 17.57 11.42
CA VAL A 183 33.69 16.92 10.18
C VAL A 183 32.30 17.41 9.78
N LEU A 184 31.37 17.57 10.73
CA LEU A 184 30.04 18.10 10.48
C LEU A 184 30.07 19.53 9.91
N ALA A 185 30.91 20.41 10.46
CA ALA A 185 31.03 21.78 9.97
C ALA A 185 31.45 21.83 8.49
N VAL A 186 32.40 20.98 8.10
CA VAL A 186 32.83 20.85 6.70
C VAL A 186 31.73 20.22 5.83
N LEU A 187 31.02 19.21 6.32
CA LEU A 187 29.88 18.62 5.61
C LEU A 187 28.73 19.60 5.39
N GLN A 188 28.58 20.63 6.24
CA GLN A 188 27.56 21.68 6.08
C GLN A 188 27.91 22.67 4.96
N GLU A 189 29.15 22.70 4.48
CA GLU A 189 29.60 23.52 3.33
C GLU A 189 29.44 22.80 1.98
N PHE A 190 28.91 21.57 1.98
CA PHE A 190 28.73 20.77 0.76
C PHE A 190 27.56 21.28 -0.09
N ASP A 191 27.60 20.97 -1.40
CA ASP A 191 26.49 21.27 -2.33
C ASP A 191 25.52 20.07 -2.35
N PRO A 192 24.22 20.27 -2.10
CA PRO A 192 23.48 21.52 -2.00
C PRO A 192 23.56 22.25 -0.64
N PRO A 193 23.58 23.60 -0.63
CA PRO A 193 23.73 24.37 0.60
C PRO A 193 22.59 24.12 1.59
N GLY A 194 22.94 23.97 2.87
CA GLY A 194 22.01 23.65 3.94
C GLY A 194 21.73 22.16 4.13
N VAL A 195 22.50 21.28 3.48
CA VAL A 195 22.55 19.85 3.82
C VAL A 195 23.25 19.65 5.16
N CYS A 196 22.98 18.52 5.83
CA CYS A 196 23.54 18.18 7.14
C CYS A 196 23.15 19.20 8.25
N ALA A 197 22.04 19.90 8.07
CA ALA A 197 21.45 20.73 9.10
C ALA A 197 20.65 19.87 10.09
N ARG A 198 20.67 20.20 11.39
CA ARG A 198 19.86 19.50 12.41
C ARG A 198 18.44 20.05 12.50
N ASN A 199 18.25 21.29 12.07
CA ASN A 199 16.97 22.01 12.14
C ASN A 199 16.81 22.94 10.93
N LEU A 200 15.57 23.29 10.59
CA LEU A 200 15.26 24.26 9.54
C LEU A 200 15.98 25.62 9.73
N ARG A 201 16.13 26.05 10.99
CA ARG A 201 16.86 27.28 11.34
C ARG A 201 18.32 27.23 10.89
N GLU A 202 18.99 26.10 11.14
CA GLU A 202 20.38 25.89 10.78
C GLU A 202 20.53 25.75 9.26
N CYS A 203 19.60 25.04 8.61
CA CYS A 203 19.55 24.91 7.15
C CYS A 203 19.47 26.27 6.45
N LEU A 204 18.52 27.12 6.86
CA LEU A 204 18.37 28.46 6.29
C LEU A 204 19.54 29.38 6.64
N ALA A 205 20.11 29.27 7.85
CA ALA A 205 21.29 30.04 8.23
C ALA A 205 22.51 29.70 7.37
N ILE A 206 22.75 28.41 7.09
CA ILE A 206 23.82 27.96 6.19
C ILE A 206 23.59 28.52 4.78
N GLN A 207 22.38 28.38 4.23
CA GLN A 207 22.05 28.90 2.90
C GLN A 207 22.20 30.43 2.79
N LEU A 208 21.85 31.19 3.85
CA LEU A 208 22.00 32.63 3.88
C LEU A 208 23.47 33.08 4.02
N ARG A 209 24.30 32.30 4.72
CA ARG A 209 25.74 32.56 4.82
C ARG A 209 26.43 32.39 3.48
N GLU A 210 26.08 31.34 2.73
CA GLU A 210 26.61 31.11 1.38
C GLU A 210 26.28 32.26 0.41
N LEU A 211 25.14 32.92 0.60
CA LEU A 211 24.70 34.05 -0.22
C LEU A 211 25.26 35.40 0.27
N ASP A 212 26.06 35.42 1.34
CA ASP A 212 26.54 36.64 2.01
C ASP A 212 25.39 37.58 2.46
N ARG A 213 24.22 37.02 2.80
CA ARG A 213 23.02 37.77 3.22
C ARG A 213 22.58 37.50 4.66
N TYR A 214 23.51 37.02 5.48
CA TYR A 214 23.26 36.74 6.89
C TYR A 214 23.43 37.98 7.77
N ASP A 215 22.58 38.98 7.55
CA ASP A 215 22.55 40.22 8.34
C ASP A 215 21.96 39.97 9.75
N PRO A 216 22.28 40.80 10.76
CA PRO A 216 21.73 40.66 12.11
C PRO A 216 20.19 40.65 12.18
N ALA A 217 19.54 41.39 11.26
CA ALA A 217 18.08 41.37 11.11
C ALA A 217 17.58 40.02 10.59
N MET A 218 18.27 39.43 9.60
CA MET A 218 17.93 38.11 9.06
C MET A 218 18.16 37.00 10.09
N GLN A 219 19.22 37.10 10.89
CA GLN A 219 19.46 36.19 12.02
C GLN A 219 18.28 36.21 13.00
N ALA A 220 17.83 37.38 13.44
CA ALA A 220 16.70 37.51 14.36
C ALA A 220 15.42 36.86 13.79
N LEU A 221 15.19 37.02 12.49
CA LEU A 221 14.05 36.45 11.79
C LEU A 221 14.14 34.90 11.70
N VAL A 222 15.31 34.35 11.39
CA VAL A 222 15.55 32.89 11.34
C VAL A 222 15.45 32.25 12.73
N GLU A 223 15.87 32.93 13.80
CA GLU A 223 15.69 32.45 15.17
C GLU A 223 14.20 32.32 15.55
N HIS A 224 13.34 33.18 14.98
CA HIS A 224 11.92 33.33 15.31
C HIS A 224 10.97 32.89 14.17
N LEU A 225 11.33 31.85 13.42
CA LEU A 225 10.49 31.28 12.34
C LEU A 225 9.08 30.87 12.80
N ASP A 226 8.89 30.53 14.08
CA ASP A 226 7.57 30.20 14.63
C ASP A 226 6.58 31.38 14.55
N LEU A 227 7.08 32.62 14.68
CA LEU A 227 6.27 33.82 14.55
C LEU A 227 5.91 34.09 13.08
N LEU A 228 6.82 33.76 12.16
CA LEU A 228 6.54 33.78 10.72
C LEU A 228 5.46 32.75 10.36
N ALA A 229 5.53 31.54 10.90
CA ALA A 229 4.50 30.51 10.71
C ALA A 229 3.13 30.92 11.27
N LYS A 230 3.12 31.64 12.40
CA LYS A 230 1.90 32.22 13.01
C LYS A 230 1.43 33.50 12.33
N ARG A 231 2.17 34.01 11.34
CA ARG A 231 1.84 35.22 10.57
C ARG A 231 1.79 36.49 11.45
N ASP A 232 2.63 36.56 12.49
CA ASP A 232 2.68 37.71 13.41
C ASP A 232 3.81 38.69 13.03
N ILE A 233 3.55 39.48 11.99
CA ILE A 233 4.51 40.49 11.47
C ILE A 233 4.77 41.60 12.50
N ALA A 234 3.76 41.94 13.32
CA ALA A 234 3.89 43.02 14.31
C ALA A 234 4.91 42.69 15.40
N SER A 235 4.97 41.42 15.83
CA SER A 235 5.99 40.95 16.77
C SER A 235 7.36 40.83 16.11
N LEU A 236 7.42 40.37 14.85
CA LEU A 236 8.66 40.29 14.08
C LEU A 236 9.31 41.67 13.87
N ARG A 237 8.51 42.71 13.61
CA ARG A 237 8.99 44.09 13.46
C ARG A 237 9.75 44.59 14.69
N LYS A 238 9.19 44.34 15.87
CA LYS A 238 9.81 44.77 17.14
C LYS A 238 11.10 44.02 17.44
N LEU A 239 11.17 42.75 17.04
CA LEU A 239 12.32 41.88 17.29
C LEU A 239 13.46 42.12 16.29
N CYS A 240 13.13 42.31 15.00
CA CYS A 240 14.11 42.52 13.94
C CYS A 240 14.56 43.98 13.84
N GLY A 241 13.74 44.94 14.30
CA GLY A 241 14.07 46.36 14.30
C GLY A 241 14.07 47.01 12.91
N VAL A 242 13.28 46.48 11.98
CA VAL A 242 13.23 46.90 10.56
C VAL A 242 11.83 47.40 10.19
N ASP A 243 11.69 48.10 9.06
CA ASP A 243 10.41 48.60 8.56
C ASP A 243 9.59 47.53 7.83
N ASP A 244 8.31 47.81 7.56
CA ASP A 244 7.37 46.83 7.00
C ASP A 244 7.75 46.42 5.56
N GLU A 245 8.38 47.33 4.80
CA GLU A 245 8.90 47.06 3.44
C GLU A 245 10.09 46.10 3.49
N ASP A 246 11.07 46.36 4.36
CA ASP A 246 12.26 45.52 4.51
C ASP A 246 11.89 44.11 5.02
N ILE A 247 10.92 43.99 5.93
CA ILE A 247 10.44 42.67 6.41
C ILE A 247 9.78 41.88 5.28
N ALA A 248 9.04 42.56 4.39
CA ALA A 248 8.44 41.89 3.24
C ALA A 248 9.51 41.34 2.29
N ASP A 249 10.55 42.14 2.02
CA ASP A 249 11.69 41.73 1.18
C ASP A 249 12.46 40.56 1.82
N MET A 250 12.75 40.63 3.12
CA MET A 250 13.38 39.54 3.89
C MET A 250 12.56 38.24 3.83
N ILE A 251 11.23 38.32 3.93
CA ILE A 251 10.34 37.16 3.84
C ILE A 251 10.36 36.57 2.42
N ASP A 252 10.35 37.41 1.40
CA ASP A 252 10.38 36.95 0.01
C ASP A 252 11.73 36.31 -0.34
N GLU A 253 12.83 36.76 0.27
CA GLU A 253 14.12 36.09 0.17
C GLU A 253 14.13 34.71 0.83
N LEU A 254 13.60 34.59 2.04
CA LEU A 254 13.46 33.29 2.69
C LEU A 254 12.57 32.33 1.89
N ARG A 255 11.57 32.83 1.16
CA ARG A 255 10.72 32.00 0.30
C ARG A 255 11.44 31.50 -0.95
N ARG A 256 12.47 32.20 -1.41
CA ARG A 256 13.31 31.76 -2.55
C ARG A 256 14.28 30.64 -2.15
N LEU A 257 14.61 30.55 -0.87
CA LEU A 257 15.47 29.49 -0.33
C LEU A 257 14.76 28.13 -0.36
N SER A 258 15.53 27.06 -0.51
CA SER A 258 15.01 25.69 -0.55
C SER A 258 15.07 25.06 0.84
N PRO A 259 13.93 24.89 1.56
CA PRO A 259 13.93 24.32 2.91
C PRO A 259 14.20 22.81 2.93
N LYS A 260 14.27 22.15 1.77
CA LYS A 260 14.57 20.72 1.63
C LYS A 260 15.54 20.52 0.47
N PRO A 261 16.84 20.78 0.67
CA PRO A 261 17.83 20.74 -0.41
C PRO A 261 17.94 19.34 -1.03
N GLY A 262 17.67 18.27 -0.27
CA GLY A 262 17.71 16.89 -0.76
C GLY A 262 16.69 16.55 -1.85
N MET A 263 15.59 17.31 -1.98
CA MET A 263 14.56 17.02 -3.01
C MET A 263 15.02 17.31 -4.45
N LYS A 264 16.16 17.99 -4.65
CA LYS A 264 16.76 18.17 -5.97
C LYS A 264 17.36 16.86 -6.50
N PHE A 265 17.73 15.95 -5.59
CA PHE A 265 18.28 14.64 -5.93
C PHE A 265 17.14 13.64 -6.03
N GLY A 266 17.26 12.71 -6.99
CA GLY A 266 16.23 11.74 -7.31
C GLY A 266 15.76 11.01 -6.05
N SER A 267 14.44 10.98 -5.83
CA SER A 267 13.84 10.24 -4.75
C SER A 267 14.04 8.73 -4.94
N ALA A 268 13.97 7.98 -3.84
CA ALA A 268 13.84 6.52 -3.89
C ALA A 268 12.82 6.08 -4.95
N ARG A 269 13.15 4.98 -5.67
CA ARG A 269 12.30 4.41 -6.72
C ARG A 269 10.85 4.31 -6.21
N LEU A 270 9.98 5.17 -6.74
CA LEU A 270 8.54 5.07 -6.49
C LEU A 270 8.08 3.75 -7.10
N GLN A 271 7.91 2.72 -6.27
CA GLN A 271 7.33 1.47 -6.72
C GLN A 271 5.86 1.74 -7.09
N THR A 272 5.60 1.82 -8.39
CA THR A 272 4.24 1.92 -8.89
C THR A 272 3.51 0.64 -8.55
N MET A 273 2.35 0.75 -7.91
CA MET A 273 1.52 -0.40 -7.60
C MET A 273 0.99 -1.01 -8.90
N VAL A 274 1.36 -2.25 -9.19
CA VAL A 274 0.87 -2.98 -10.35
C VAL A 274 -0.58 -3.42 -10.09
N PRO A 275 -1.55 -3.07 -10.96
CA PRO A 275 -2.94 -3.47 -10.79
C PRO A 275 -3.16 -4.94 -11.15
N ASP A 276 -4.06 -5.61 -10.41
CA ASP A 276 -4.48 -6.99 -10.66
C ASP A 276 -5.59 -7.08 -11.72
N VAL A 277 -6.42 -6.04 -11.85
CA VAL A 277 -7.58 -5.98 -12.75
C VAL A 277 -7.55 -4.70 -13.57
N TYR A 278 -7.80 -4.81 -14.87
CA TYR A 278 -8.01 -3.67 -15.77
C TYR A 278 -9.49 -3.52 -16.13
N VAL A 279 -10.00 -2.30 -16.03
CA VAL A 279 -11.35 -1.94 -16.46
C VAL A 279 -11.26 -0.92 -17.58
N ARG A 280 -11.80 -1.27 -18.75
CA ARG A 280 -11.83 -0.41 -19.93
C ARG A 280 -13.27 -0.24 -20.43
N PRO A 281 -13.63 0.93 -20.98
CA PRO A 281 -14.91 1.09 -21.64
C PRO A 281 -14.95 0.23 -22.90
N ALA A 282 -16.02 -0.55 -23.05
CA ALA A 282 -16.27 -1.33 -24.26
C ALA A 282 -16.90 -0.45 -25.35
N PRO A 283 -16.72 -0.77 -26.64
CA PRO A 283 -17.34 -0.03 -27.75
C PRO A 283 -18.87 0.06 -27.68
N ASP A 284 -19.51 -0.95 -27.06
CA ASP A 284 -20.96 -1.07 -26.96
C ASP A 284 -21.56 -0.23 -25.81
N GLY A 285 -20.74 0.57 -25.12
CA GLY A 285 -21.14 1.36 -23.94
C GLY A 285 -21.14 0.58 -22.62
N GLY A 286 -20.73 -0.70 -22.64
CA GLY A 286 -20.48 -1.50 -21.43
C GLY A 286 -19.06 -1.34 -20.89
N TRP A 287 -18.70 -2.15 -19.89
CA TRP A 287 -17.34 -2.21 -19.34
C TRP A 287 -16.71 -3.57 -19.61
N HIS A 288 -15.49 -3.56 -20.13
CA HIS A 288 -14.66 -4.74 -20.28
C HIS A 288 -13.72 -4.86 -19.07
N VAL A 289 -13.80 -5.98 -18.37
CA VAL A 289 -13.01 -6.26 -17.16
C VAL A 289 -12.08 -7.43 -17.45
N GLU A 290 -10.77 -7.17 -17.40
CA GLU A 290 -9.71 -8.14 -17.67
C GLU A 290 -8.81 -8.30 -16.44
N LEU A 291 -8.29 -9.51 -16.23
CA LEU A 291 -7.23 -9.73 -15.25
C LEU A 291 -5.87 -9.42 -15.87
N ASN A 292 -4.95 -8.94 -15.04
CA ASN A 292 -3.56 -8.75 -15.46
C ASN A 292 -2.84 -10.11 -15.55
N SER A 293 -2.59 -10.58 -16.77
CA SER A 293 -1.89 -11.83 -17.05
C SER A 293 -0.46 -11.86 -16.53
N ASP A 294 0.21 -10.71 -16.51
CA ASP A 294 1.64 -10.60 -16.24
C ASP A 294 1.93 -10.80 -14.75
N THR A 295 0.92 -10.55 -13.93
CA THR A 295 0.98 -10.72 -12.48
C THR A 295 0.52 -12.11 -12.04
N LEU A 296 -0.17 -12.87 -12.90
CA LEU A 296 -0.70 -14.18 -12.52
C LEU A 296 0.39 -15.25 -12.70
N PRO A 297 0.86 -15.91 -11.62
CA PRO A 297 1.82 -16.99 -11.76
C PRO A 297 1.18 -18.15 -12.53
N ARG A 298 1.75 -18.45 -13.70
CA ARG A 298 1.35 -19.59 -14.52
C ARG A 298 2.20 -20.79 -14.13
N VAL A 299 1.58 -21.72 -13.43
CA VAL A 299 2.21 -22.98 -13.02
C VAL A 299 1.61 -24.12 -13.84
N LEU A 300 2.47 -24.95 -14.42
CA LEU A 300 2.10 -26.13 -15.17
C LEU A 300 2.52 -27.38 -14.39
N VAL A 301 1.71 -28.44 -14.49
CA VAL A 301 2.05 -29.75 -13.93
C VAL A 301 2.71 -30.58 -15.04
N ASN A 302 3.95 -31.01 -14.84
CA ASN A 302 4.64 -31.85 -15.80
C ASN A 302 4.17 -33.31 -15.72
N GLN A 303 3.09 -33.60 -16.45
CA GLN A 303 2.53 -34.95 -16.56
C GLN A 303 3.45 -35.92 -17.31
N THR A 304 4.30 -35.41 -18.21
CA THR A 304 5.27 -36.21 -18.97
C THR A 304 6.36 -36.76 -18.05
N TYR A 305 6.84 -35.95 -17.11
CA TYR A 305 7.82 -36.36 -16.12
C TYR A 305 7.22 -37.39 -15.15
N TYR A 306 6.00 -37.15 -14.67
CA TYR A 306 5.26 -38.10 -13.84
C TYR A 306 5.09 -39.46 -14.54
N SER A 307 4.66 -39.49 -15.80
CA SER A 307 4.46 -40.74 -16.56
C SER A 307 5.76 -41.48 -16.90
N LYS A 308 6.89 -40.78 -17.03
CA LYS A 308 8.22 -41.40 -17.19
C LYS A 308 8.73 -42.00 -15.88
N LEU A 309 8.51 -41.32 -14.76
CA LEU A 309 8.94 -41.77 -13.43
C LEU A 309 8.06 -42.88 -12.87
N SER A 310 6.73 -42.80 -13.06
CA SER A 310 5.81 -43.86 -12.61
C SER A 310 6.13 -45.22 -13.25
N LYS A 311 6.71 -45.21 -14.46
CA LYS A 311 7.23 -46.41 -15.14
C LYS A 311 8.58 -46.90 -14.62
N LYS A 312 9.40 -46.04 -14.01
CA LYS A 312 10.75 -46.37 -13.50
C LYS A 312 10.78 -46.67 -12.00
N ILE A 313 9.81 -46.19 -11.24
CA ILE A 313 9.79 -46.33 -9.77
C ILE A 313 9.13 -47.66 -9.38
N GLY A 314 9.92 -48.54 -8.74
CA GLY A 314 9.45 -49.82 -8.22
C GLY A 314 9.09 -49.83 -6.73
N LYS A 315 9.49 -48.82 -5.94
CA LYS A 315 9.26 -48.77 -4.49
C LYS A 315 7.95 -48.06 -4.15
N ASP A 316 7.18 -48.64 -3.23
CA ASP A 316 5.84 -48.18 -2.84
C ASP A 316 5.86 -46.82 -2.12
N VAL A 317 6.88 -46.58 -1.28
CA VAL A 317 7.10 -45.31 -0.56
C VAL A 317 7.37 -44.15 -1.51
N ASP A 318 8.11 -44.39 -2.59
CA ASP A 318 8.40 -43.38 -3.60
C ASP A 318 7.11 -43.07 -4.39
N LYS A 319 6.30 -44.10 -4.72
CA LYS A 319 5.01 -43.90 -5.41
C LYS A 319 4.00 -43.09 -4.60
N SER A 320 3.89 -43.33 -3.29
CA SER A 320 3.01 -42.52 -2.44
C SER A 320 3.46 -41.05 -2.42
N TYR A 321 4.77 -40.80 -2.30
CA TYR A 321 5.30 -39.44 -2.36
C TYR A 321 4.99 -38.73 -3.68
N PHE A 322 5.17 -39.39 -4.83
CA PHE A 322 4.86 -38.79 -6.13
C PHE A 322 3.35 -38.58 -6.35
N ASN A 323 2.51 -39.47 -5.81
CA ASN A 323 1.06 -39.27 -5.84
C ASN A 323 0.64 -38.06 -4.99
N ASP A 324 1.20 -37.91 -3.79
CA ASP A 324 0.96 -36.76 -2.92
C ASP A 324 1.46 -35.47 -3.58
N ALA A 325 2.65 -35.50 -4.19
CA ALA A 325 3.20 -34.38 -4.95
C ALA A 325 2.31 -34.00 -6.15
N LEU A 326 1.77 -34.97 -6.87
CA LEU A 326 0.85 -34.73 -7.99
C LEU A 326 -0.49 -34.16 -7.51
N GLN A 327 -1.01 -34.65 -6.39
CA GLN A 327 -2.23 -34.12 -5.79
C GLN A 327 -2.04 -32.67 -5.32
N ASN A 328 -0.92 -32.37 -4.66
CA ASN A 328 -0.57 -31.01 -4.23
C ASN A 328 -0.42 -30.08 -5.43
N ALA A 329 0.30 -30.51 -6.48
CA ALA A 329 0.46 -29.76 -7.73
C ALA A 329 -0.89 -29.47 -8.41
N THR A 330 -1.73 -30.49 -8.56
CA THR A 330 -3.05 -30.35 -9.19
C THR A 330 -3.97 -29.46 -8.36
N TRP A 331 -3.90 -29.57 -7.03
CA TRP A 331 -4.65 -28.71 -6.12
C TRP A 331 -4.19 -27.24 -6.24
N LEU A 332 -2.89 -26.98 -6.29
CA LEU A 332 -2.34 -25.63 -6.41
C LEU A 332 -2.80 -24.96 -7.72
N VAL A 333 -2.69 -25.64 -8.85
CA VAL A 333 -3.14 -25.12 -10.16
C VAL A 333 -4.64 -24.80 -10.14
N ARG A 334 -5.46 -25.70 -9.57
CA ARG A 334 -6.91 -25.47 -9.43
C ARG A 334 -7.21 -24.31 -8.49
N ALA A 335 -6.47 -24.18 -7.38
CA ALA A 335 -6.65 -23.09 -6.42
C ALA A 335 -6.29 -21.73 -7.02
N LEU A 336 -5.23 -21.66 -7.84
CA LEU A 336 -4.82 -20.45 -8.58
C LEU A 336 -5.86 -20.04 -9.63
N ASP A 337 -6.36 -20.99 -10.43
CA ASP A 337 -7.44 -20.72 -11.41
C ASP A 337 -8.73 -20.28 -10.70
N GLN A 338 -9.11 -20.95 -9.61
CA GLN A 338 -10.28 -20.56 -8.82
C GLN A 338 -10.12 -19.14 -8.24
N ARG A 339 -8.94 -18.79 -7.73
CA ARG A 339 -8.63 -17.44 -7.25
C ARG A 339 -8.80 -16.40 -8.36
N ALA A 340 -8.22 -16.63 -9.54
CA ALA A 340 -8.33 -15.73 -10.68
C ALA A 340 -9.80 -15.53 -11.08
N ARG A 341 -10.56 -16.62 -11.25
CA ARG A 341 -11.99 -16.56 -11.57
C ARG A 341 -12.81 -15.83 -10.52
N THR A 342 -12.53 -16.02 -9.23
CA THR A 342 -13.22 -15.33 -8.15
C THR A 342 -12.92 -13.83 -8.17
N ILE A 343 -11.65 -13.43 -8.36
CA ILE A 343 -11.28 -12.01 -8.49
C ILE A 343 -12.03 -11.35 -9.65
N LEU A 344 -12.04 -12.00 -10.83
CA LEU A 344 -12.75 -11.49 -12.00
C LEU A 344 -14.25 -11.35 -11.74
N LYS A 345 -14.90 -12.37 -11.17
CA LYS A 345 -16.34 -12.30 -10.83
C LYS A 345 -16.67 -11.16 -9.87
N VAL A 346 -15.86 -10.99 -8.82
CA VAL A 346 -16.04 -9.91 -7.85
C VAL A 346 -15.84 -8.55 -8.52
N ALA A 347 -14.78 -8.39 -9.31
CA ALA A 347 -14.50 -7.13 -10.01
C ALA A 347 -15.61 -6.78 -11.01
N THR A 348 -16.08 -7.73 -11.81
CA THR A 348 -17.18 -7.52 -12.76
C THR A 348 -18.47 -7.10 -12.07
N GLU A 349 -18.82 -7.71 -10.92
CA GLU A 349 -20.02 -7.31 -10.20
C GLU A 349 -19.88 -5.93 -9.53
N ILE A 350 -18.69 -5.58 -9.02
CA ILE A 350 -18.42 -4.23 -8.51
C ILE A 350 -18.60 -3.21 -9.64
N VAL A 351 -18.01 -3.45 -10.81
CA VAL A 351 -18.12 -2.55 -11.96
C VAL A 351 -19.58 -2.39 -12.40
N ARG A 352 -20.34 -3.49 -12.44
CA ARG A 352 -21.77 -3.47 -12.81
C ARG A 352 -22.61 -2.63 -11.85
N GLN A 353 -22.40 -2.76 -10.54
CA GLN A 353 -23.16 -1.98 -9.55
C GLN A 353 -22.70 -0.51 -9.45
N GLN A 354 -21.45 -0.23 -9.84
CA GLN A 354 -20.81 1.09 -9.75
C GLN A 354 -20.69 1.82 -11.09
N ASP A 355 -21.54 1.51 -12.07
CA ASP A 355 -21.49 2.14 -13.40
C ASP A 355 -21.44 3.69 -13.36
N GLY A 356 -22.19 4.31 -12.43
CA GLY A 356 -22.17 5.76 -12.20
C GLY A 356 -20.79 6.32 -11.85
N PHE A 357 -19.96 5.58 -11.12
CA PHE A 357 -18.60 5.98 -10.80
C PHE A 357 -17.69 5.96 -12.04
N PHE A 358 -17.76 4.91 -12.85
CA PHE A 358 -16.89 4.76 -14.00
C PHE A 358 -17.23 5.74 -15.13
N THR A 359 -18.50 6.10 -15.26
CA THR A 359 -18.97 7.13 -16.21
C THR A 359 -18.71 8.55 -15.68
N LEU A 360 -19.30 8.92 -14.54
CA LEU A 360 -19.37 10.31 -14.05
C LEU A 360 -18.36 10.66 -12.93
N GLY A 361 -17.62 9.67 -12.42
CA GLY A 361 -16.56 9.85 -11.43
C GLY A 361 -17.00 9.68 -9.97
N VAL A 362 -16.10 10.03 -9.03
CA VAL A 362 -16.23 9.81 -7.58
C VAL A 362 -17.53 10.38 -6.99
N ALA A 363 -18.06 11.46 -7.57
CA ALA A 363 -19.29 12.11 -7.11
C ALA A 363 -20.53 11.21 -7.23
N HIS A 364 -20.51 10.22 -8.14
CA HIS A 364 -21.63 9.31 -8.40
C HIS A 364 -21.37 7.89 -7.88
N LEU A 365 -20.44 7.75 -6.92
CA LEU A 365 -20.21 6.48 -6.25
C LEU A 365 -21.44 6.09 -5.44
N ARG A 366 -21.97 4.89 -5.69
CA ARG A 366 -23.13 4.34 -4.97
C ARG A 366 -22.66 3.56 -3.74
N PRO A 367 -23.39 3.60 -2.62
CA PRO A 367 -22.98 2.83 -1.45
C PRO A 367 -23.16 1.33 -1.74
N LEU A 368 -22.10 0.56 -1.50
CA LEU A 368 -22.05 -0.87 -1.79
C LEU A 368 -21.67 -1.65 -0.54
N ASN A 369 -22.47 -2.66 -0.22
CA ASN A 369 -22.20 -3.55 0.91
C ASN A 369 -21.61 -4.88 0.43
N LEU A 370 -20.70 -5.47 1.20
CA LEU A 370 -20.07 -6.76 0.89
C LEU A 370 -21.10 -7.86 0.73
N LYS A 371 -22.16 -7.86 1.56
CA LYS A 371 -23.26 -8.82 1.49
C LYS A 371 -23.99 -8.77 0.14
N ALA A 372 -24.21 -7.58 -0.42
CA ALA A 372 -24.92 -7.43 -1.70
C ALA A 372 -24.13 -8.05 -2.87
N VAL A 373 -22.81 -7.83 -2.89
CA VAL A 373 -21.92 -8.47 -3.88
C VAL A 373 -21.86 -9.98 -3.65
N ALA A 374 -21.73 -10.41 -2.40
CA ALA A 374 -21.66 -11.83 -2.04
C ALA A 374 -22.90 -12.62 -2.46
N GLU A 375 -24.11 -12.07 -2.26
CA GLU A 375 -25.37 -12.67 -2.71
C GLU A 375 -25.45 -12.75 -4.24
N ALA A 376 -25.03 -11.70 -4.96
CA ALA A 376 -25.04 -11.67 -6.42
C ALA A 376 -24.11 -12.72 -7.04
N ILE A 377 -22.92 -12.93 -6.46
CA ILE A 377 -21.96 -13.93 -6.95
C ILE A 377 -22.14 -15.32 -6.33
N GLN A 378 -23.14 -15.51 -5.46
CA GLN A 378 -23.41 -16.75 -4.71
C GLN A 378 -22.21 -17.25 -3.89
N MET A 379 -21.50 -16.34 -3.21
CA MET A 379 -20.39 -16.67 -2.31
C MET A 379 -20.63 -16.12 -0.90
N HIS A 380 -19.81 -16.53 0.06
CA HIS A 380 -19.85 -15.99 1.41
C HIS A 380 -19.21 -14.59 1.48
N GLU A 381 -19.73 -13.71 2.34
CA GLU A 381 -19.22 -12.36 2.56
C GLU A 381 -17.72 -12.35 2.89
N SER A 382 -17.29 -13.30 3.73
CA SER A 382 -15.88 -13.49 4.09
C SER A 382 -14.98 -13.74 2.87
N THR A 383 -15.47 -14.40 1.82
CA THR A 383 -14.69 -14.65 0.61
C THR A 383 -14.49 -13.35 -0.17
N VAL A 384 -15.54 -12.53 -0.29
CA VAL A 384 -15.46 -11.21 -0.96
C VAL A 384 -14.53 -10.26 -0.20
N SER A 385 -14.65 -10.21 1.13
CA SER A 385 -13.78 -9.40 2.00
C SER A 385 -12.30 -9.77 1.85
N ARG A 386 -12.01 -11.07 1.68
CA ARG A 386 -10.64 -11.56 1.46
C ARG A 386 -10.10 -11.22 0.07
N VAL A 387 -10.92 -11.39 -0.95
CA VAL A 387 -10.55 -11.15 -2.36
C VAL A 387 -10.33 -9.66 -2.63
N THR A 388 -11.06 -8.78 -1.94
CA THR A 388 -10.99 -7.32 -2.15
C THR A 388 -9.83 -6.65 -1.41
N ALA A 389 -9.21 -7.35 -0.46
CA ALA A 389 -8.08 -6.83 0.31
C ALA A 389 -6.77 -6.95 -0.49
N ASN A 390 -5.97 -5.89 -0.50
CA ASN A 390 -4.67 -5.86 -1.18
C ASN A 390 -4.77 -6.25 -2.66
N LYS A 391 -5.85 -5.82 -3.32
CA LYS A 391 -6.06 -5.97 -4.76
C LYS A 391 -6.43 -4.65 -5.37
N TYR A 392 -5.81 -4.36 -6.49
CA TYR A 392 -5.90 -3.08 -7.15
C TYR A 392 -6.53 -3.22 -8.53
N MET A 393 -7.39 -2.27 -8.85
CA MET A 393 -8.08 -2.18 -10.12
C MET A 393 -7.68 -0.89 -10.82
N ALA A 394 -7.11 -1.02 -12.01
CA ALA A 394 -6.83 0.10 -12.89
C ALA A 394 -8.10 0.49 -13.65
N THR A 395 -8.41 1.79 -13.56
CA THR A 395 -9.57 2.41 -14.20
C THR A 395 -9.11 3.55 -15.10
N ASN A 396 -10.00 4.09 -15.93
CA ASN A 396 -9.74 5.29 -16.74
C ASN A 396 -9.36 6.55 -15.91
N ARG A 397 -9.59 6.54 -14.60
CA ARG A 397 -9.32 7.65 -13.68
C ARG A 397 -8.17 7.37 -12.70
N GLY A 398 -7.46 6.25 -12.88
CA GLY A 398 -6.35 5.83 -12.02
C GLY A 398 -6.58 4.46 -11.37
N THR A 399 -5.65 4.09 -10.49
CA THR A 399 -5.66 2.79 -9.80
C THR A 399 -6.31 2.92 -8.42
N PHE A 400 -7.31 2.08 -8.15
CA PHE A 400 -8.03 2.06 -6.88
C PHE A 400 -7.97 0.67 -6.24
N GLU A 401 -7.90 0.60 -4.91
CA GLU A 401 -8.10 -0.67 -4.20
C GLU A 401 -9.55 -1.13 -4.38
N LEU A 402 -9.79 -2.43 -4.59
CA LEU A 402 -11.16 -2.95 -4.70
C LEU A 402 -12.02 -2.64 -3.45
N LYS A 403 -11.38 -2.58 -2.28
CA LYS A 403 -12.02 -2.21 -1.00
C LYS A 403 -12.60 -0.79 -1.01
N TYR A 404 -12.04 0.13 -1.80
CA TYR A 404 -12.49 1.53 -1.87
C TYR A 404 -13.95 1.67 -2.27
N PHE A 405 -14.48 0.75 -3.11
CA PHE A 405 -15.86 0.79 -3.57
C PHE A 405 -16.88 0.41 -2.48
N PHE A 406 -16.43 -0.23 -1.40
CA PHE A 406 -17.28 -0.60 -0.27
C PHE A 406 -17.34 0.55 0.73
N THR A 407 -18.25 1.49 0.48
CA THR A 407 -18.43 2.67 1.32
C THR A 407 -19.69 2.57 2.17
N ALA A 408 -19.66 3.24 3.32
CA ALA A 408 -20.83 3.36 4.18
C ALA A 408 -21.92 4.21 3.48
N SER A 409 -23.17 3.74 3.60
CA SER A 409 -24.36 4.45 3.11
C SER A 409 -24.76 5.56 4.07
N ILE A 410 -25.00 6.75 3.53
CA ILE A 410 -25.65 7.87 4.23
C ILE A 410 -27.08 8.00 3.70
N PRO A 411 -28.10 8.07 4.57
CA PRO A 411 -29.48 8.21 4.14
C PRO A 411 -29.68 9.54 3.40
N SER A 412 -30.49 9.52 2.33
CA SER A 412 -30.96 10.72 1.66
C SER A 412 -32.12 11.35 2.44
N ALA A 413 -32.20 12.68 2.43
CA ALA A 413 -33.29 13.43 3.07
C ALA A 413 -34.62 13.26 2.33
N ASP A 414 -34.57 13.12 1.01
CA ASP A 414 -35.73 13.15 0.11
C ASP A 414 -36.24 11.76 -0.28
N GLY A 415 -35.77 10.70 0.41
CA GLY A 415 -36.09 9.31 0.05
C GLY A 415 -35.50 8.86 -1.29
N GLY A 416 -34.53 9.63 -1.83
CA GLY A 416 -33.78 9.29 -3.04
C GLY A 416 -32.69 8.23 -2.81
N GLU A 417 -31.87 7.98 -3.86
CA GLU A 417 -30.74 7.06 -3.76
C GLU A 417 -29.78 7.49 -2.63
N ALA A 418 -29.38 6.52 -1.79
CA ALA A 418 -28.44 6.77 -0.70
C ALA A 418 -27.08 7.23 -1.25
N HIS A 419 -26.42 8.13 -0.50
CA HIS A 419 -25.13 8.68 -0.90
C HIS A 419 -23.98 7.97 -0.18
N SER A 420 -22.88 7.75 -0.91
CA SER A 420 -21.64 7.23 -0.33
C SER A 420 -20.92 8.28 0.50
N ALA A 421 -20.30 7.87 1.60
CA ALA A 421 -19.47 8.77 2.42
C ALA A 421 -18.38 9.50 1.60
N GLU A 422 -17.79 8.82 0.62
CA GLU A 422 -16.73 9.36 -0.23
C GLU A 422 -17.24 10.39 -1.25
N ALA A 423 -18.41 10.15 -1.83
CA ALA A 423 -19.10 11.13 -2.68
C ALA A 423 -19.41 12.41 -1.90
N VAL A 424 -19.84 12.29 -0.63
CA VAL A 424 -20.07 13.43 0.26
C VAL A 424 -18.77 14.18 0.57
N ARG A 425 -17.66 13.49 0.85
CA ARG A 425 -16.34 14.13 1.05
C ARG A 425 -15.90 14.90 -0.17
N HIS A 426 -16.02 14.29 -1.36
CA HIS A 426 -15.70 14.95 -2.62
C HIS A 426 -16.58 16.19 -2.84
N ARG A 427 -17.88 16.11 -2.52
CA ARG A 427 -18.79 17.26 -2.62
C ARG A 427 -18.45 18.38 -1.64
N ILE A 428 -18.08 18.05 -0.40
CA ILE A 428 -17.60 19.02 0.59
C ILE A 428 -16.33 19.71 0.05
N LYS A 429 -15.39 18.94 -0.49
CA LYS A 429 -14.16 19.47 -1.08
C LYS A 429 -14.47 20.45 -2.23
N GLN A 430 -15.33 20.06 -3.17
CA GLN A 430 -15.77 20.95 -4.26
C GLN A 430 -16.47 22.22 -3.75
N LEU A 431 -17.31 22.12 -2.72
CA LEU A 431 -17.97 23.28 -2.11
C LEU A 431 -16.96 24.22 -1.47
N ILE A 432 -15.90 23.69 -0.85
CA ILE A 432 -14.83 24.48 -0.23
C ILE A 432 -13.91 25.10 -1.29
N GLU A 433 -13.60 24.38 -2.37
CA GLU A 433 -12.78 24.87 -3.47
C GLU A 433 -13.48 25.94 -4.32
N SER A 434 -14.81 25.89 -4.39
CA SER A 434 -15.63 26.91 -5.05
C SER A 434 -16.02 28.08 -4.13
N GLU A 435 -15.45 28.18 -2.92
CA GLU A 435 -15.66 29.32 -2.02
C GLU A 435 -15.04 30.60 -2.60
N GLU A 436 -15.79 31.70 -2.59
CA GLU A 436 -15.20 33.00 -2.85
C GLU A 436 -14.37 33.48 -1.64
N PRO A 437 -13.23 34.16 -1.85
CA PRO A 437 -12.38 34.64 -0.76
C PRO A 437 -13.10 35.54 0.26
N SER A 438 -14.13 36.26 -0.19
CA SER A 438 -14.97 37.16 0.61
C SER A 438 -16.01 36.42 1.48
N ALA A 439 -16.41 35.21 1.08
CA ALA A 439 -17.54 34.48 1.65
C ALA A 439 -17.19 33.02 1.98
N VAL A 440 -16.26 32.85 2.93
CA VAL A 440 -15.88 31.53 3.46
C VAL A 440 -17.08 30.86 4.13
N LEU A 441 -17.41 29.65 3.69
CA LEU A 441 -18.54 28.88 4.22
C LEU A 441 -18.22 28.36 5.62
N SER A 442 -19.17 28.54 6.53
CA SER A 442 -19.14 27.86 7.82
C SER A 442 -19.52 26.38 7.64
N ASP A 443 -19.10 25.53 8.59
CA ASP A 443 -19.50 24.12 8.57
C ASP A 443 -21.04 23.96 8.60
N ASP A 444 -21.76 24.91 9.22
CA ASP A 444 -23.24 24.95 9.22
C ASP A 444 -23.81 25.31 7.83
N ALA A 445 -23.21 26.28 7.12
CA ALA A 445 -23.62 26.62 5.76
C ALA A 445 -23.36 25.49 4.76
N ILE A 446 -22.30 24.69 4.97
CA ILE A 446 -22.03 23.48 4.18
C ILE A 446 -23.13 22.44 4.42
N VAL A 447 -23.58 22.24 5.66
CA VAL A 447 -24.70 21.34 5.98
C VAL A 447 -25.97 21.79 5.27
N GLU A 448 -26.30 23.08 5.30
CA GLU A 448 -27.49 23.60 4.63
C GLU A 448 -27.45 23.38 3.11
N ARG A 449 -26.32 23.66 2.45
CA ARG A 449 -26.16 23.42 1.01
C ARG A 449 -26.24 21.94 0.63
N LEU A 450 -25.72 21.06 1.48
CA LEU A 450 -25.80 19.62 1.27
C LEU A 450 -27.23 19.10 1.47
N ARG A 451 -27.98 19.65 2.44
CA ARG A 451 -29.41 19.35 2.61
C ARG A 451 -30.24 19.73 1.39
N VAL A 452 -29.98 20.91 0.80
CA VAL A 452 -30.63 21.32 -0.47
C VAL A 452 -30.30 20.35 -1.61
N SER A 453 -29.15 19.69 -1.55
CA SER A 453 -28.73 18.67 -2.52
C SER A 453 -29.24 17.26 -2.18
N GLY A 454 -30.14 17.11 -1.19
CA GLY A 454 -30.73 15.83 -0.79
C GLY A 454 -29.90 15.00 0.20
N ILE A 455 -28.82 15.55 0.77
CA ILE A 455 -27.91 14.86 1.71
C ILE A 455 -28.16 15.36 3.13
N ASP A 456 -28.67 14.50 4.02
CA ASP A 456 -28.81 14.84 5.45
C ASP A 456 -27.60 14.36 6.25
N ILE A 457 -26.80 15.31 6.75
CA ILE A 457 -25.63 15.04 7.58
C ILE A 457 -25.53 16.02 8.73
N ALA A 458 -25.02 15.55 9.86
CA ALA A 458 -24.75 16.39 11.02
C ALA A 458 -23.48 17.24 10.83
N ARG A 459 -23.46 18.44 11.42
CA ARG A 459 -22.30 19.35 11.45
C ARG A 459 -21.00 18.67 11.92
N ARG A 460 -21.08 17.83 12.97
CA ARG A 460 -19.92 17.09 13.50
C ARG A 460 -19.31 16.15 12.45
N THR A 461 -20.13 15.56 11.58
CA THR A 461 -19.68 14.67 10.50
C THR A 461 -18.96 15.47 9.41
N VAL A 462 -19.44 16.66 9.06
CA VAL A 462 -18.75 17.57 8.13
C VAL A 462 -17.38 17.98 8.68
N ALA A 463 -17.31 18.38 9.95
CA ALA A 463 -16.05 18.73 10.59
C ALA A 463 -15.05 17.56 10.57
N LYS A 464 -15.50 16.34 10.92
CA LYS A 464 -14.69 15.12 10.88
C LYS A 464 -14.18 14.82 9.46
N TYR A 465 -15.03 14.94 8.44
CA TYR A 465 -14.63 14.71 7.05
C TYR A 465 -13.65 15.78 6.54
N ARG A 466 -13.84 17.04 6.93
CA ARG A 466 -12.92 18.14 6.62
C ARG A 466 -11.54 17.91 7.25
N GLU A 467 -11.50 17.50 8.51
CA GLU A 467 -10.26 17.18 9.23
C GLU A 467 -9.53 15.98 8.62
N ALA A 468 -10.27 14.93 8.23
CA ALA A 468 -9.69 13.79 7.53
C ALA A 468 -9.03 14.18 6.18
N MET A 469 -9.59 15.18 5.49
CA MET A 469 -9.01 15.76 4.27
C MET A 469 -7.92 16.81 4.54
N ARG A 470 -7.53 17.03 5.81
CA ARG A 470 -6.55 18.06 6.25
C ARG A 470 -6.91 19.49 5.82
N ILE A 471 -8.20 19.79 5.63
CA ILE A 471 -8.66 21.12 5.29
C ILE A 471 -8.82 21.95 6.56
N ARG A 472 -8.24 23.16 6.59
CA ARG A 472 -8.28 24.11 7.73
C ARG A 472 -9.71 24.52 8.09
N SER A 473 -9.92 24.96 9.33
CA SER A 473 -11.23 25.42 9.80
C SER A 473 -11.68 26.72 9.13
N SER A 474 -12.99 26.99 9.10
CA SER A 474 -13.55 28.21 8.49
C SER A 474 -12.96 29.50 9.07
N VAL A 475 -12.64 29.52 10.38
CA VAL A 475 -11.99 30.67 11.05
C VAL A 475 -10.58 30.90 10.51
N GLN A 476 -9.79 29.84 10.35
CA GLN A 476 -8.45 29.92 9.80
C GLN A 476 -8.48 30.31 8.32
N ARG A 477 -9.38 29.71 7.52
CA ARG A 477 -9.55 30.07 6.09
C ARG A 477 -9.96 31.53 5.90
N ARG A 478 -10.86 32.05 6.73
CA ARG A 478 -11.26 33.46 6.70
C ARG A 478 -10.09 34.39 7.01
N ARG A 479 -9.29 34.06 8.04
CA ARG A 479 -8.07 34.81 8.38
C ARG A 479 -7.06 34.78 7.23
N ASP A 480 -6.87 33.63 6.59
CA ASP A 480 -5.95 33.47 5.46
C ASP A 480 -6.40 34.29 4.23
N ASN A 481 -7.70 34.30 3.91
CA ASN A 481 -8.25 35.05 2.77
C ASN A 481 -8.26 36.57 3.00
N MET A 482 -8.53 37.03 4.22
CA MET A 482 -8.42 38.46 4.56
C MET A 482 -7.00 38.98 4.31
N TRP A 483 -6.00 38.19 4.66
CA TRP A 483 -4.61 38.57 4.49
C TRP A 483 -4.16 38.54 3.03
N SER A 484 -4.60 37.54 2.24
CA SER A 484 -4.37 37.51 0.78
C SER A 484 -4.96 38.75 0.08
N THR A 485 -6.15 39.17 0.51
CA THR A 485 -6.81 40.39 0.01
C THR A 485 -6.08 41.67 0.42
N MET A 486 -5.50 41.73 1.63
CA MET A 486 -4.68 42.88 2.06
C MET A 486 -3.36 42.94 1.30
N ASN A 487 -2.70 41.81 1.05
CA ASN A 487 -1.42 41.77 0.33
C ASN A 487 -1.58 42.11 -1.16
N SER A 488 -2.65 41.64 -1.81
CA SER A 488 -2.98 41.99 -3.20
C SER A 488 -3.38 43.45 -3.39
N ARG A 489 -3.99 44.08 -2.37
CA ARG A 489 -4.26 45.53 -2.35
C ARG A 489 -2.99 46.35 -2.11
N ALA A 490 -2.05 45.86 -1.30
CA ALA A 490 -0.77 46.51 -1.08
C ALA A 490 0.11 46.50 -2.35
N SER A 491 0.13 45.39 -3.10
CA SER A 491 0.89 45.28 -4.36
C SER A 491 0.23 45.95 -5.57
N GLY A 492 -1.09 46.18 -5.55
CA GLY A 492 -1.83 46.90 -6.60
C GLY A 492 -1.90 48.42 -6.43
N GLY A 493 -1.30 48.98 -5.37
CA GLY A 493 -1.43 50.39 -5.00
C GLY A 493 -0.39 51.37 -5.58
N THR A 494 0.63 50.89 -6.30
CA THR A 494 1.75 51.73 -6.79
C THR A 494 1.71 52.00 -8.29
N GLY A 495 0.51 52.07 -8.89
CA GLY A 495 0.41 52.28 -10.33
C GLY A 495 -0.93 52.80 -10.80
N LEU A 496 -1.38 53.95 -10.29
CA LEU A 496 -2.29 54.88 -10.98
C LEU A 496 -2.62 56.03 -10.02
N ASP A 497 -1.83 57.10 -10.06
CA ASP A 497 -2.39 58.45 -10.20
C ASP A 497 -1.30 59.43 -10.65
N LYS A 498 -1.73 60.31 -11.55
CA LYS A 498 -0.96 61.35 -12.26
C LYS A 498 -0.56 62.51 -11.37
#